data_AF-A0A1G9UG42-F1
#
_entry.id   AF-A0A1G9UG42-F1
#
_cell.length_a   1.000
_cell.length_b   1.000
_cell.length_c   1.000
_cell.angle_alpha   90.00
_cell.angle_beta   90.00
_cell.angle_gamma   90.00
#
_symmetry.space_group_name_H-M   'P 1'
#
loop_
_entity.id
_entity.type
_entity.pdbx_description
1 polymer ?
#
loop_
_entity_poly.entity_id
_entity_poly.type
_entity_poly.pdbx_seq_one_letter_code
_entity_poly.pdbx_strand_id
1 'polypeptide(L)'
;MSLKNRMMMALGCSVLLGGAACTQDFDQADFVHDEGQPWCDELEVGNGSTDCALLLGEDHLIFFEYAATARGARLVVNLNTLEGQEVQSFGPIAIDGAMAHPALRDINNDDREELFIPMMTGNVNTLYSLWQQDDEGLFHRAGEVSGFDVDGFELRNGLMITHSRGDAATSYETASRLTADGLGTVYEMLIDYAARDCRLLDQSGMAAMRLNPAAVVAACEARDW
;
A
#
# COMPACT_ATOMS: atom_id res chain seq x y z
N MET A 1 -23.63 26.14 -13.47
CA MET A 1 -23.87 26.38 -14.91
C MET A 1 -23.82 25.03 -15.60
N SER A 2 -24.90 24.69 -16.31
CA SER A 2 -25.15 23.40 -16.94
C SER A 2 -24.49 23.32 -18.31
N LEU A 3 -23.75 22.25 -18.60
CA LEU A 3 -23.32 21.88 -19.94
C LEU A 3 -23.92 20.50 -20.30
N LYS A 4 -25.24 20.52 -20.51
CA LYS A 4 -25.90 19.59 -21.44
C LYS A 4 -25.69 20.12 -22.86
N ASN A 5 -24.89 19.45 -23.70
CA ASN A 5 -25.28 19.07 -25.07
C ASN A 5 -24.11 18.63 -25.96
N ARG A 6 -24.44 17.63 -26.80
CA ARG A 6 -23.85 17.23 -28.10
C ARG A 6 -22.58 16.37 -28.05
N MET A 7 -22.74 15.07 -28.37
CA MET A 7 -22.49 14.64 -29.75
C MET A 7 -23.24 13.35 -30.06
N MET A 8 -24.12 13.46 -31.07
CA MET A 8 -24.86 12.38 -31.68
C MET A 8 -24.02 11.96 -32.89
N MET A 9 -23.41 10.77 -32.86
CA MET A 9 -22.82 10.17 -34.06
C MET A 9 -23.57 8.88 -34.36
N ALA A 10 -24.36 8.96 -35.43
CA ALA A 10 -24.93 7.81 -36.09
C ALA A 10 -23.80 7.05 -36.80
N LEU A 11 -23.61 5.78 -36.46
CA LEU A 11 -22.96 4.83 -37.36
C LEU A 11 -24.01 3.88 -37.91
N GLY A 12 -24.06 3.87 -39.25
CA GLY A 12 -25.00 3.12 -40.06
C GLY A 12 -24.79 1.62 -39.95
N CYS A 13 -25.92 0.92 -39.85
CA CYS A 13 -26.04 -0.50 -40.09
C CYS A 13 -25.72 -0.80 -41.56
N SER A 14 -24.66 -1.55 -41.83
CA SER A 14 -24.43 -2.20 -43.12
C SER A 14 -24.51 -3.71 -42.91
N VAL A 15 -25.61 -4.29 -43.37
CA VAL A 15 -25.85 -5.73 -43.38
C VAL A 15 -25.13 -6.32 -44.59
N LEU A 16 -24.05 -7.07 -44.35
CA LEU A 16 -23.47 -7.99 -45.33
C LEU A 16 -23.75 -9.43 -44.89
N LEU A 17 -24.32 -10.18 -45.82
CA LEU A 17 -24.70 -11.58 -45.70
C LEU A 17 -23.47 -12.49 -45.67
N GLY A 18 -23.44 -13.41 -44.71
CA GLY A 18 -22.78 -14.71 -44.86
C GLY A 18 -21.59 -14.95 -43.92
N GLY A 19 -21.69 -16.00 -43.11
CA GLY A 19 -20.56 -16.61 -42.41
C GLY A 19 -20.72 -16.62 -40.90
N ALA A 20 -20.82 -17.82 -40.33
CA ALA A 20 -20.94 -18.06 -38.90
C ALA A 20 -19.74 -17.51 -38.11
N ALA A 21 -20.04 -16.66 -37.13
CA ALA A 21 -19.35 -16.61 -35.85
C ALA A 21 -20.27 -15.82 -34.92
N CYS A 22 -20.90 -16.49 -33.96
CA CYS A 22 -21.32 -15.81 -32.74
C CYS A 22 -20.00 -15.40 -32.08
N THR A 23 -19.55 -14.17 -32.31
CA THR A 23 -18.62 -13.53 -31.39
C THR A 23 -19.38 -13.46 -30.08
N GLN A 24 -19.04 -14.36 -29.16
CA GLN A 24 -19.38 -14.16 -27.76
C GLN A 24 -18.74 -12.81 -27.42
N ASP A 25 -19.59 -11.81 -27.20
CA ASP A 25 -19.23 -10.64 -26.42
C ASP A 25 -18.67 -11.23 -25.12
N PHE A 26 -17.35 -11.24 -25.00
CA PHE A 26 -16.74 -11.42 -23.71
C PHE A 26 -17.09 -10.14 -22.99
N ASP A 27 -18.14 -10.22 -22.16
CA ASP A 27 -18.47 -9.23 -21.14
C ASP A 27 -17.14 -8.69 -20.61
N GLN A 28 -16.80 -7.49 -21.06
CA GLN A 28 -15.82 -6.67 -20.39
C GLN A 28 -16.47 -6.47 -19.03
N ALA A 29 -15.96 -7.13 -17.99
CA ALA A 29 -16.49 -6.92 -16.65
C ALA A 29 -16.50 -5.40 -16.44
N ASP A 30 -17.64 -4.90 -15.96
CA ASP A 30 -17.84 -3.48 -15.70
C ASP A 30 -16.86 -3.12 -14.57
N PHE A 31 -15.61 -2.80 -14.92
CA PHE A 31 -14.54 -2.44 -13.99
C PHE A 31 -14.58 -0.94 -13.64
N VAL A 32 -15.75 -0.33 -13.81
CA VAL A 32 -16.04 0.95 -13.19
C VAL A 32 -16.13 0.68 -11.69
N HIS A 33 -15.54 1.55 -10.86
CA HIS A 33 -15.84 1.51 -9.43
C HIS A 33 -17.35 1.70 -9.25
N ASP A 34 -18.06 0.58 -9.07
CA ASP A 34 -19.50 0.54 -9.06
C ASP A 34 -20.05 1.53 -8.02
N GLU A 35 -21.18 2.17 -8.33
CA GLU A 35 -21.92 2.95 -7.34
C GLU A 35 -22.25 2.06 -6.13
N GLY A 36 -21.47 2.17 -5.06
CA GLY A 36 -21.65 1.44 -3.81
C GLY A 36 -20.46 0.61 -3.33
N GLN A 37 -19.39 0.44 -4.12
CA GLN A 37 -18.13 -0.05 -3.57
C GLN A 37 -17.49 1.04 -2.68
N PRO A 38 -16.89 0.70 -1.53
CA PRO A 38 -16.30 1.69 -0.65
C PRO A 38 -14.86 2.03 -1.08
N TRP A 39 -14.46 3.27 -0.82
CA TRP A 39 -13.04 3.66 -0.92
C TRP A 39 -12.27 3.20 0.32
N CYS A 40 -11.08 2.64 0.14
CA CYS A 40 -10.31 2.09 1.26
C CYS A 40 -9.93 3.16 2.30
N ASP A 41 -9.74 4.41 1.88
CA ASP A 41 -9.42 5.58 2.72
C ASP A 41 -10.64 6.21 3.42
N GLU A 42 -11.85 5.79 3.05
CA GLU A 42 -13.10 6.18 3.73
C GLU A 42 -13.59 5.13 4.74
N LEU A 43 -12.99 3.94 4.75
CA LEU A 43 -13.39 2.85 5.64
C LEU A 43 -12.86 3.05 7.06
N GLU A 44 -13.71 2.78 8.06
CA GLU A 44 -13.29 2.76 9.45
C GLU A 44 -12.34 1.58 9.74
N VAL A 45 -11.36 1.81 10.62
CA VAL A 45 -10.46 0.77 11.11
C VAL A 45 -11.24 -0.30 11.88
N GLY A 46 -10.92 -1.57 11.65
CA GLY A 46 -11.47 -2.70 12.41
C GLY A 46 -11.91 -3.90 11.57
N ASN A 47 -11.98 -3.75 10.24
CA ASN A 47 -12.15 -4.87 9.31
C ASN A 47 -11.34 -4.66 8.03
N GLY A 48 -10.03 -4.88 8.10
CA GLY A 48 -9.09 -4.70 6.99
C GLY A 48 -9.20 -5.71 5.85
N SER A 49 -10.27 -6.51 5.81
CA SER A 49 -10.57 -7.49 4.75
C SER A 49 -11.93 -7.21 4.11
N THR A 50 -12.16 -5.95 3.78
CA THR A 50 -13.36 -5.47 3.10
C THR A 50 -12.98 -5.10 1.67
N ASP A 51 -13.78 -5.55 0.69
CA ASP A 51 -13.57 -5.15 -0.69
C ASP A 51 -13.66 -3.63 -0.82
N CYS A 52 -12.65 -3.01 -1.43
CA CYS A 52 -12.56 -1.57 -1.56
C CYS A 52 -11.66 -1.18 -2.74
N ALA A 53 -11.62 0.11 -3.06
CA ALA A 53 -10.70 0.64 -4.06
C ALA A 53 -9.89 1.85 -3.56
N LEU A 54 -8.77 2.10 -4.23
CA LEU A 54 -7.98 3.33 -4.13
C LEU A 54 -7.84 3.97 -5.51
N LEU A 55 -7.85 5.30 -5.56
CA LEU A 55 -7.46 6.06 -6.75
C LEU A 55 -5.93 6.23 -6.74
N LEU A 56 -5.26 5.81 -7.81
CA LEU A 56 -3.84 6.02 -8.01
C LEU A 56 -3.64 7.13 -9.04
N GLY A 57 -3.04 8.24 -8.61
CA GLY A 57 -2.89 9.42 -9.48
C GLY A 57 -4.23 9.98 -9.93
N GLU A 58 -4.38 10.23 -11.24
CA GLU A 58 -5.60 10.81 -11.82
C GLU A 58 -6.35 9.85 -12.76
N ASP A 59 -5.78 8.70 -13.09
CA ASP A 59 -6.21 7.88 -14.22
C ASP A 59 -6.25 6.37 -13.96
N HIS A 60 -5.93 5.92 -12.73
CA HIS A 60 -5.95 4.51 -12.37
C HIS A 60 -6.72 4.21 -11.09
N LEU A 61 -7.33 3.03 -11.02
CA LEU A 61 -7.98 2.46 -9.84
C LEU A 61 -7.29 1.17 -9.43
N ILE A 62 -7.07 1.00 -8.13
CA ILE A 62 -6.61 -0.24 -7.54
C ILE A 62 -7.77 -0.86 -6.78
N PHE A 63 -8.25 -2.02 -7.22
CA PHE A 63 -9.29 -2.79 -6.53
C PHE A 63 -8.66 -3.86 -5.64
N PHE A 64 -9.24 -4.02 -4.46
CA PHE A 64 -8.84 -5.02 -3.47
C PHE A 64 -9.99 -5.98 -3.23
N GLU A 65 -9.86 -7.22 -3.70
CA GLU A 65 -10.91 -8.24 -3.62
C GLU A 65 -10.52 -9.32 -2.61
N TYR A 66 -11.28 -9.40 -1.52
CA TYR A 66 -11.04 -10.31 -0.40
C TYR A 66 -11.99 -11.52 -0.45
N ALA A 67 -11.41 -12.71 -0.55
CA ALA A 67 -12.11 -13.97 -0.36
C ALA A 67 -11.87 -14.51 1.05
N ALA A 68 -12.94 -14.62 1.86
CA ALA A 68 -12.87 -15.20 3.19
C ALA A 68 -12.37 -16.67 3.17
N THR A 69 -11.58 -17.03 4.17
CA THR A 69 -11.05 -18.39 4.38
C THR A 69 -11.27 -18.83 5.82
N ALA A 70 -10.95 -20.10 6.14
CA ALA A 70 -11.05 -20.62 7.50
C ALA A 70 -10.08 -19.95 8.50
N ARG A 71 -9.06 -19.21 8.03
CA ARG A 71 -8.00 -18.62 8.86
C ARG A 71 -7.67 -17.17 8.47
N GLY A 72 -8.66 -16.40 8.01
CA GLY A 72 -8.46 -15.03 7.53
C GLY A 72 -9.02 -14.84 6.12
N ALA A 73 -8.33 -14.10 5.26
CA ALA A 73 -8.76 -13.85 3.88
C ALA A 73 -7.64 -14.08 2.85
N ARG A 74 -8.02 -14.15 1.58
CA ARG A 74 -7.13 -14.08 0.43
C ARG A 74 -7.47 -12.84 -0.38
N LEU A 75 -6.49 -12.01 -0.63
CA LEU A 75 -6.62 -10.77 -1.38
C LEU A 75 -6.10 -10.95 -2.81
N VAL A 76 -6.89 -10.55 -3.80
CA VAL A 76 -6.43 -10.27 -5.17
C VAL A 76 -6.46 -8.76 -5.37
N VAL A 77 -5.42 -8.23 -6.00
CA VAL A 77 -5.30 -6.79 -6.29
C VAL A 77 -5.32 -6.59 -7.81
N ASN A 78 -6.18 -5.69 -8.28
CA ASN A 78 -6.33 -5.38 -9.70
C ASN A 78 -6.11 -3.87 -9.94
N LEU A 79 -5.07 -3.53 -10.69
CA LEU A 79 -4.83 -2.18 -11.20
C LEU A 79 -5.51 -2.04 -12.55
N ASN A 80 -6.38 -1.04 -12.68
CA ASN A 80 -7.13 -0.74 -13.89
C ASN A 80 -6.98 0.75 -14.25
N THR A 81 -7.13 1.06 -15.52
CA THR A 81 -7.42 2.44 -15.97
C THR A 81 -8.84 2.86 -15.54
N LEU A 82 -9.14 4.16 -15.52
CA LEU A 82 -10.51 4.65 -15.25
C LEU A 82 -11.54 4.16 -16.27
N GLU A 83 -11.11 3.80 -17.49
CA GLU A 83 -11.96 3.20 -18.52
C GLU A 83 -12.22 1.70 -18.30
N GLY A 84 -11.68 1.11 -17.22
CA GLY A 84 -11.89 -0.30 -16.86
C GLY A 84 -10.99 -1.29 -17.61
N GLN A 85 -9.93 -0.82 -18.27
CA GLN A 85 -8.91 -1.72 -18.81
C GLN A 85 -7.95 -2.17 -17.70
N GLU A 86 -7.85 -3.48 -17.49
CA GLU A 86 -6.85 -4.07 -16.60
C GLU A 86 -5.43 -3.79 -17.09
N VAL A 87 -4.61 -3.25 -16.19
CA VAL A 87 -3.18 -2.99 -16.39
C VAL A 87 -2.36 -4.08 -15.71
N GLN A 88 -2.75 -4.48 -14.49
CA GLN A 88 -2.04 -5.49 -13.71
C GLN A 88 -2.98 -6.20 -12.75
N SER A 89 -2.78 -7.51 -12.55
CA SER A 89 -3.41 -8.28 -11.47
C SER A 89 -2.36 -9.10 -10.71
N PHE A 90 -2.44 -9.13 -9.39
CA PHE A 90 -1.55 -9.96 -8.56
C PHE A 90 -2.21 -10.50 -7.28
N GLY A 91 -1.66 -11.61 -6.79
CA GLY A 91 -2.20 -12.36 -5.66
C GLY A 91 -2.28 -13.87 -5.97
N PRO A 92 -2.98 -14.66 -5.13
CA PRO A 92 -3.62 -14.24 -3.88
C PRO A 92 -2.60 -13.97 -2.77
N ILE A 93 -2.79 -12.88 -2.04
CA ILE A 93 -2.04 -12.51 -0.84
C ILE A 93 -2.80 -13.02 0.39
N ALA A 94 -2.13 -13.71 1.31
CA ALA A 94 -2.76 -14.21 2.53
C ALA A 94 -2.88 -13.10 3.58
N ILE A 95 -4.08 -12.87 4.10
CA ILE A 95 -4.38 -11.84 5.09
C ILE A 95 -4.85 -12.52 6.37
N ASP A 96 -4.16 -12.27 7.49
CA ASP A 96 -4.41 -12.90 8.79
C ASP A 96 -4.84 -11.84 9.82
N GLY A 97 -6.13 -11.45 9.75
CA GLY A 97 -6.74 -10.55 10.75
C GLY A 97 -6.20 -9.12 10.73
N ALA A 98 -5.86 -8.59 9.55
CA ALA A 98 -5.54 -7.17 9.39
C ALA A 98 -6.72 -6.28 9.80
N MET A 99 -6.43 -5.20 10.53
CA MET A 99 -7.43 -4.23 10.99
C MET A 99 -7.43 -2.92 10.20
N ALA A 100 -6.30 -2.60 9.55
CA ALA A 100 -6.15 -1.47 8.65
C ALA A 100 -6.55 -1.85 7.22
N HIS A 101 -6.80 -0.84 6.39
CA HIS A 101 -7.07 -1.01 4.96
C HIS A 101 -5.81 -0.72 4.13
N PRO A 102 -5.75 -1.16 2.86
CA PRO A 102 -4.69 -0.77 1.96
C PRO A 102 -4.58 0.76 1.85
N ALA A 103 -3.36 1.26 1.67
CA ALA A 103 -3.10 2.69 1.56
C ALA A 103 -2.02 2.98 0.50
N LEU A 104 -2.10 4.16 -0.10
CA LEU A 104 -1.09 4.72 -0.99
C LEU A 104 -0.32 5.82 -0.29
N ARG A 105 1.01 5.84 -0.45
CA ARG A 105 1.85 6.92 0.07
C ARG A 105 3.19 6.94 -0.65
N ASP A 106 3.60 8.09 -1.17
CA ASP A 106 4.97 8.31 -1.63
C ASP A 106 5.91 8.43 -0.42
N ILE A 107 6.75 7.40 -0.21
CA ILE A 107 7.74 7.36 0.88
C ILE A 107 9.15 7.63 0.42
N ASN A 108 9.39 7.67 -0.89
CA ASN A 108 10.72 7.80 -1.47
C ASN A 108 10.95 9.19 -2.16
N ASN A 109 9.88 9.98 -2.27
CA ASN A 109 9.78 11.28 -2.93
C ASN A 109 10.13 11.24 -4.43
N ASP A 110 9.65 10.23 -5.16
CA ASP A 110 9.76 10.14 -6.63
C ASP A 110 8.45 10.50 -7.36
N ASP A 111 7.49 11.11 -6.66
CA ASP A 111 6.17 11.46 -7.15
C ASP A 111 5.33 10.24 -7.60
N ARG A 112 5.73 9.02 -7.17
CA ARG A 112 4.93 7.80 -7.33
C ARG A 112 4.61 7.25 -5.95
N GLU A 113 3.34 6.94 -5.74
CA GLU A 113 2.91 6.38 -4.47
C GLU A 113 3.29 4.90 -4.38
N GLU A 114 3.81 4.51 -3.21
CA GLU A 114 3.92 3.12 -2.83
C GLU A 114 2.59 2.59 -2.29
N LEU A 115 2.34 1.30 -2.52
CA LEU A 115 1.18 0.59 -2.02
C LEU A 115 1.53 -0.21 -0.76
N PHE A 116 0.80 0.06 0.31
CA PHE A 116 0.90 -0.63 1.59
C PHE A 116 -0.30 -1.56 1.75
N ILE A 117 -0.05 -2.87 1.75
CA ILE A 117 -1.10 -3.88 1.96
C ILE A 117 -0.97 -4.44 3.39
N PRO A 118 -1.93 -4.18 4.29
CA PRO A 118 -1.89 -4.72 5.64
C PRO A 118 -2.15 -6.24 5.63
N MET A 119 -1.20 -6.99 6.17
CA MET A 119 -1.18 -8.45 6.15
C MET A 119 -1.76 -9.05 7.42
N MET A 120 -1.42 -8.46 8.57
CA MET A 120 -1.90 -8.88 9.88
C MET A 120 -1.77 -7.75 10.89
N THR A 121 -2.67 -7.69 11.85
CA THR A 121 -2.56 -6.77 12.99
C THR A 121 -2.49 -7.56 14.28
N GLY A 122 -1.38 -7.42 15.00
CA GLY A 122 -1.17 -8.02 16.32
C GLY A 122 -0.98 -6.91 17.34
N ASN A 123 -1.79 -6.90 18.40
CA ASN A 123 -1.85 -5.79 19.35
C ASN A 123 -2.20 -4.46 18.67
N VAL A 124 -1.22 -3.58 18.50
CA VAL A 124 -1.34 -2.28 17.81
C VAL A 124 -0.42 -2.20 16.60
N ASN A 125 0.33 -3.27 16.32
CA ASN A 125 1.28 -3.32 15.22
C ASN A 125 0.61 -3.99 14.03
N THR A 126 0.70 -3.35 12.88
CA THR A 126 0.32 -3.93 11.60
C THR A 126 1.58 -4.25 10.82
N LEU A 127 1.65 -5.46 10.26
CA LEU A 127 2.65 -5.83 9.25
C LEU A 127 2.07 -5.48 7.89
N TYR A 128 2.80 -4.70 7.09
CA TYR A 128 2.44 -4.33 5.74
C TYR A 128 3.37 -5.01 4.75
N SER A 129 2.80 -5.55 3.67
CA SER A 129 3.55 -5.82 2.45
C SER A 129 3.66 -4.52 1.67
N LEU A 130 4.88 -4.06 1.41
CA LEU A 130 5.16 -2.85 0.64
C LEU A 130 5.36 -3.20 -0.84
N TRP A 131 4.72 -2.44 -1.71
CA TRP A 131 4.82 -2.56 -3.16
C TRP A 131 5.17 -1.19 -3.76
N GLN A 132 6.08 -1.18 -4.72
CA GLN A 132 6.52 0.03 -5.41
C GLN A 132 6.26 -0.11 -6.90
N GLN A 133 6.11 1.02 -7.60
CA GLN A 133 5.94 1.03 -9.05
C GLN A 133 7.30 0.97 -9.76
N ASP A 134 7.37 0.29 -10.89
CA ASP A 134 8.48 0.42 -11.83
C ASP A 134 8.28 1.61 -12.80
N ASP A 135 9.16 1.74 -13.79
CA ASP A 135 9.10 2.81 -14.79
C ASP A 135 7.95 2.66 -15.79
N GLU A 136 7.28 1.51 -15.80
CA GLU A 136 6.07 1.23 -16.59
C GLU A 136 4.79 1.45 -15.77
N GLY A 137 4.91 1.81 -14.48
CA GLY A 137 3.78 2.00 -13.57
C GLY A 137 3.22 0.70 -13.00
N LEU A 138 3.95 -0.42 -13.13
CA LEU A 138 3.52 -1.72 -12.61
C LEU A 138 4.05 -1.92 -11.19
N PHE A 139 3.22 -2.48 -10.31
CA PHE A 139 3.63 -2.76 -8.93
C PHE A 139 4.46 -4.04 -8.83
N HIS A 140 5.56 -3.96 -8.09
CA HIS A 140 6.30 -5.11 -7.60
C HIS A 140 6.54 -5.01 -6.11
N ARG A 141 6.63 -6.19 -5.47
CA ARG A 141 6.85 -6.26 -4.03
C ARG A 141 8.24 -5.73 -3.68
N ALA A 142 8.28 -4.69 -2.85
CA ALA A 142 9.51 -4.05 -2.40
C ALA A 142 10.00 -4.60 -1.06
N GLY A 143 9.11 -5.10 -0.20
CA GLY A 143 9.50 -5.64 1.09
C GLY A 143 8.36 -5.71 2.09
N GLU A 144 8.71 -5.70 3.36
CA GLU A 144 7.77 -5.69 4.48
C GLU A 144 8.17 -4.60 5.48
N VAL A 145 7.16 -3.99 6.10
CA VAL A 145 7.37 -3.03 7.17
C VAL A 145 6.34 -3.25 8.26
N SER A 146 6.74 -3.09 9.52
CA SER A 146 5.81 -3.09 10.64
C SER A 146 5.75 -1.72 11.30
N GLY A 147 4.56 -1.33 11.72
CA GLY A 147 4.33 -0.14 12.52
C GLY A 147 2.86 0.01 12.90
N PHE A 148 2.49 1.14 13.48
CA PHE A 148 1.11 1.38 13.90
C PHE A 148 0.17 1.63 12.72
N ASP A 149 0.51 2.62 11.88
CA ASP A 149 -0.32 3.08 10.78
C ASP A 149 0.54 3.74 9.70
N VAL A 150 0.13 3.64 8.45
CA VAL A 150 0.88 4.16 7.29
C VAL A 150 1.03 5.67 7.38
N ASP A 151 0.00 6.40 7.82
CA ASP A 151 0.05 7.86 8.00
C ASP A 151 1.01 8.28 9.13
N GLY A 152 1.21 7.38 10.10
CA GLY A 152 2.13 7.58 11.22
C GLY A 152 3.61 7.40 10.88
N PHE A 153 3.94 6.93 9.67
CA PHE A 153 5.34 6.78 9.28
C PHE A 153 6.00 8.15 9.07
N GLU A 154 7.16 8.39 9.68
CA GLU A 154 7.90 9.63 9.51
C GLU A 154 8.85 9.49 8.32
N LEU A 155 8.85 10.49 7.42
CA LEU A 155 9.83 10.58 6.34
C LEU A 155 10.91 11.57 6.74
N ARG A 156 12.15 11.08 6.91
CA ARG A 156 13.28 11.91 7.35
C ARG A 156 14.54 11.56 6.58
N ASN A 157 15.07 12.53 5.84
CA ASN A 157 16.33 12.40 5.09
C ASN A 157 16.36 11.19 4.13
N GLY A 158 15.25 10.93 3.43
CA GLY A 158 15.13 9.78 2.52
C GLY A 158 15.03 8.42 3.23
N LEU A 159 14.66 8.42 4.51
CA LEU A 159 14.33 7.24 5.30
C LEU A 159 12.86 7.28 5.67
N MET A 160 12.22 6.13 5.60
CA MET A 160 10.96 5.86 6.28
C MET A 160 11.27 5.36 7.69
N ILE A 161 10.78 6.07 8.69
CA ILE A 161 10.90 5.72 10.10
C ILE A 161 9.55 5.20 10.58
N THR A 162 9.52 3.96 11.06
CA THR A 162 8.31 3.37 11.64
C THR A 162 8.49 3.10 13.12
N HIS A 163 7.39 3.18 13.85
CA HIS A 163 7.33 2.83 15.25
C HIS A 163 6.42 1.63 15.46
N SER A 164 6.87 0.68 16.26
CA SER A 164 6.08 -0.48 16.68
C SER A 164 6.20 -0.70 18.17
N ARG A 165 5.16 -1.28 18.77
CA ARG A 165 5.13 -1.60 20.20
C ARG A 165 5.83 -2.93 20.44
N GLY A 166 6.79 -2.95 21.36
CA GLY A 166 7.31 -4.20 21.91
C GLY A 166 6.40 -4.71 23.03
N ASP A 167 6.35 -3.97 24.12
CA ASP A 167 5.50 -4.24 25.28
C ASP A 167 4.91 -2.94 25.87
N ALA A 168 4.57 -2.94 27.16
CA ALA A 168 4.00 -1.77 27.85
C ALA A 168 5.02 -0.65 28.12
N ALA A 169 6.31 -0.96 28.15
CA ALA A 169 7.41 -0.05 28.42
C ALA A 169 8.41 0.07 27.26
N THR A 170 8.34 -0.81 26.25
CA THR A 170 9.27 -0.82 25.12
C THR A 170 8.59 -0.57 23.77
N SER A 171 9.30 0.14 22.89
CA SER A 171 8.95 0.29 21.47
C SER A 171 10.18 0.09 20.59
N TYR A 172 9.94 -0.17 19.31
CA TYR A 172 10.99 -0.20 18.29
C TYR A 172 10.82 0.98 17.36
N GLU A 173 11.94 1.61 17.00
CA GLU A 173 12.05 2.53 15.87
C GLU A 173 12.87 1.84 14.78
N THR A 174 12.28 1.65 13.60
CA THR A 174 12.94 1.06 12.45
C THR A 174 13.08 2.11 11.37
N ALA A 175 14.31 2.37 10.96
CA ALA A 175 14.58 3.19 9.79
C ALA A 175 14.84 2.31 8.59
N SER A 176 14.11 2.54 7.52
CA SER A 176 14.26 1.82 6.26
C SER A 176 14.44 2.80 5.10
N ARG A 177 15.08 2.33 4.04
CA ARG A 177 15.22 3.07 2.79
C ARG A 177 14.66 2.23 1.66
N LEU A 178 13.75 2.81 0.90
CA LEU A 178 13.29 2.24 -0.36
C LEU A 178 14.26 2.60 -1.48
N THR A 179 14.57 1.61 -2.32
CA THR A 179 15.38 1.75 -3.53
C THR A 179 14.75 0.89 -4.63
N ALA A 180 15.23 1.01 -5.86
CA ALA A 180 14.79 0.16 -6.97
C ALA A 180 14.89 -1.35 -6.66
N ASP A 181 15.88 -1.76 -5.85
CA ASP A 181 16.09 -3.16 -5.44
C ASP A 181 15.14 -3.61 -4.31
N GLY A 182 14.38 -2.70 -3.72
CA GLY A 182 13.45 -2.95 -2.62
C GLY A 182 13.76 -2.16 -1.35
N LEU A 183 13.03 -2.50 -0.29
CA LEU A 183 13.13 -1.89 1.03
C LEU A 183 14.25 -2.54 1.84
N GLY A 184 15.25 -1.74 2.20
CA GLY A 184 16.34 -2.16 3.09
C GLY A 184 16.25 -1.50 4.46
N THR A 185 16.40 -2.29 5.52
CA THR A 185 16.58 -1.74 6.88
C THR A 185 17.92 -1.04 6.98
N VAL A 186 17.90 0.19 7.52
CA VAL A 186 19.08 1.00 7.81
C VAL A 186 19.51 0.83 9.26
N TYR A 187 18.55 0.91 10.18
CA TYR A 187 18.74 0.55 11.57
C TYR A 187 17.43 0.10 12.22
N GLU A 188 17.56 -0.63 13.32
CA GLU A 188 16.48 -0.92 14.25
C GLU A 188 16.95 -0.52 15.65
N MET A 189 16.12 0.20 16.39
CA MET A 189 16.42 0.71 17.72
C MET A 189 15.33 0.29 18.69
N LEU A 190 15.73 -0.31 19.81
CA LEU A 190 14.88 -0.51 20.98
C LEU A 190 14.86 0.78 21.81
N ILE A 191 13.67 1.21 22.19
CA ILE A 191 13.42 2.35 23.07
C ILE A 191 12.75 1.81 24.34
N ASP A 192 13.39 1.98 25.49
CA ASP A 192 12.85 1.60 26.80
C ASP A 192 12.42 2.86 27.57
N TYR A 193 11.11 3.09 27.66
CA TYR A 193 10.54 4.26 28.34
C TYR A 193 10.70 4.20 29.86
N ALA A 194 10.80 3.01 30.44
CA ALA A 194 10.98 2.87 31.89
C ALA A 194 12.43 3.18 32.29
N ALA A 195 13.40 2.75 31.49
CA ALA A 195 14.81 3.02 31.70
C ALA A 195 15.26 4.39 31.14
N ARG A 196 14.46 5.00 30.23
CA ARG A 196 14.83 6.17 29.42
C ARG A 196 16.12 5.93 28.64
N ASP A 197 16.18 4.76 28.01
CA ASP A 197 17.36 4.24 27.30
C ASP A 197 17.00 3.91 25.85
N CYS A 198 17.96 4.11 24.94
CA CYS A 198 17.81 3.76 23.54
C CYS A 198 19.00 2.91 23.07
N ARG A 199 18.71 1.78 22.42
CA ARG A 199 19.73 0.83 21.99
C ARG A 199 19.52 0.36 20.56
N LEU A 200 20.53 0.55 19.71
CA LEU A 200 20.55 -0.02 18.37
C LEU A 200 20.65 -1.56 18.46
N LEU A 201 19.73 -2.23 17.77
CA LEU A 201 19.67 -3.68 17.60
C LEU A 201 20.28 -4.09 16.26
N ASP A 202 20.00 -3.31 15.21
CA ASP A 202 20.64 -3.39 13.91
C ASP A 202 21.15 -2.01 13.49
N GLN A 203 22.31 -1.99 12.84
CA GLN A 203 22.97 -0.80 12.30
C GLN A 203 23.62 -1.08 10.93
N SER A 204 23.26 -2.21 10.30
CA SER A 204 23.89 -2.73 9.09
C SER A 204 23.89 -1.72 7.93
N GLY A 205 22.82 -0.92 7.79
CA GLY A 205 22.70 0.08 6.73
C GLY A 205 23.17 1.49 7.11
N MET A 206 23.50 1.76 8.39
CA MET A 206 23.84 3.11 8.86
C MET A 206 25.07 3.70 8.15
N ALA A 207 26.09 2.87 7.89
CA ALA A 207 27.32 3.31 7.23
C ALA A 207 27.07 3.79 5.79
N ALA A 208 26.22 3.08 5.04
CA ALA A 208 25.83 3.48 3.69
C ALA A 208 25.08 4.81 3.68
N MET A 209 24.32 5.08 4.75
CA MET A 209 23.59 6.34 4.97
C MET A 209 24.44 7.43 5.65
N ARG A 210 25.72 7.15 5.95
CA ARG A 210 26.62 8.06 6.68
C ARG A 210 26.04 8.55 8.01
N LEU A 211 25.21 7.72 8.66
CA LEU A 211 24.65 8.01 9.97
C LEU A 211 25.68 7.68 11.05
N ASN A 212 25.74 8.52 12.09
CA ASN A 212 26.55 8.25 13.27
C ASN A 212 25.70 7.53 14.32
N PRO A 213 26.00 6.26 14.67
CA PRO A 213 25.23 5.49 15.67
C PRO A 213 25.05 6.23 17.01
N ALA A 214 26.12 6.84 17.52
CA ALA A 214 26.07 7.55 18.79
C ALA A 214 25.17 8.79 18.73
N ALA A 215 25.12 9.47 17.59
CA ALA A 215 24.24 10.63 17.41
C ALA A 215 22.77 10.22 17.31
N VAL A 216 22.46 9.09 16.66
CA VAL A 216 21.08 8.57 16.57
C VAL A 216 20.57 8.17 17.96
N VAL A 217 21.37 7.44 18.74
CA VAL A 217 21.03 7.08 20.13
C VAL A 217 20.85 8.32 20.99
N ALA A 218 21.80 9.28 20.95
CA ALA A 218 21.71 10.51 21.73
C ALA A 218 20.48 11.35 21.36
N ALA A 219 20.08 11.37 20.09
CA ALA A 219 18.86 12.05 19.65
C ALA A 219 17.58 11.37 20.18
N CYS A 220 17.58 10.05 20.31
CA CYS A 220 16.50 9.31 20.94
C CYS A 220 16.41 9.61 22.44
N GLU A 221 17.55 9.61 23.14
CA GLU A 221 17.61 9.86 24.58
C GLU A 221 17.23 11.29 24.99
N ALA A 222 17.42 12.24 24.06
CA ALA A 222 17.07 13.64 24.26
C ALA A 222 15.57 13.98 24.09
N ARG A 223 14.72 12.99 23.77
CA ARG A 223 13.26 13.18 23.64
C ARG A 223 12.60 13.41 25.00
N ASP A 224 11.38 13.93 24.98
CA ASP A 224 10.51 13.95 26.16
C ASP A 224 9.95 12.53 26.39
N TRP A 225 10.04 12.05 27.64
CA TRP A 225 9.70 10.68 28.08
C TRP A 225 8.46 10.64 28.97
#